data_AF-A0A7X4KIR8-F1
#
_entry.id   AF-A0A7X4KIR8-F1
#
_cell.length_a   1.000
_cell.length_b   1.000
_cell.length_c   1.000
_cell.angle_alpha   90.00
_cell.angle_beta   90.00
_cell.angle_gamma   90.00
#
_symmetry.space_group_name_H-M   'P 1'
#
loop_
_entity.id
_entity.type
_entity.pdbx_description
1 polymer ?
#
loop_
_entity_poly.entity_id
_entity_poly.type
_entity_poly.pdbx_seq_one_letter_code
_entity_poly.pdbx_strand_id
1 'polypeptide(L)'
;MPVHKSRSERSPVAFRLKPHERVDALTGVVVTEKAGVIRINRPVQDGYLPNSAAPQLSLKAGDVVYMLSPLGEGAYLYWYRGKVYRSGLDLAAMPGVDGKAASMIWWKLVRNHAGKVGWTASNKFPNVDDCG
;
A
#
# COMPACT_ATOMS: atom_id res chain seq x y z
N MET A 1 -3.91 19.01 -13.61
CA MET A 1 -4.00 18.19 -12.37
C MET A 1 -3.29 18.91 -11.23
N PRO A 2 -3.93 19.11 -10.07
CA PRO A 2 -3.29 19.78 -8.93
C PRO A 2 -2.18 18.92 -8.32
N VAL A 3 -1.11 19.58 -7.89
CA VAL A 3 0.00 19.03 -7.11
C VAL A 3 0.14 19.91 -5.87
N HIS A 4 0.14 19.30 -4.69
CA HIS A 4 -0.02 19.95 -3.39
C HIS A 4 1.31 20.08 -2.64
N LYS A 5 1.41 21.04 -1.72
CA LYS A 5 2.63 21.22 -0.90
C LYS A 5 2.87 20.08 0.10
N SER A 6 1.81 19.37 0.50
CA SER A 6 1.88 18.20 1.38
C SER A 6 0.92 17.10 0.91
N ARG A 7 1.02 15.90 1.51
CA ARG A 7 0.20 14.71 1.19
C ARG A 7 -1.25 14.86 1.67
N SER A 8 -1.95 15.86 1.17
CA SER A 8 -3.34 16.15 1.48
C SER A 8 -3.95 16.98 0.37
N GLU A 9 -5.12 16.57 -0.11
CA GLU A 9 -5.89 17.32 -1.11
C GLU A 9 -6.34 18.71 -0.59
N ARG A 10 -6.35 18.91 0.73
CA ARG A 10 -6.63 20.20 1.37
C ARG A 10 -5.42 21.13 1.45
N SER A 11 -4.23 20.62 1.15
CA SER A 11 -3.00 21.41 1.19
C SER A 11 -2.95 22.38 0.02
N PRO A 12 -2.32 23.57 0.16
CA PRO A 12 -2.19 24.52 -0.93
C PRO A 12 -1.56 23.88 -2.17
N VAL A 13 -2.05 24.26 -3.34
CA VAL A 13 -1.51 23.81 -4.64
C VAL A 13 -0.13 24.44 -4.84
N ALA A 14 0.90 23.61 -5.02
CA ALA A 14 2.26 24.03 -5.36
C ALA A 14 2.38 24.39 -6.85
N PHE A 15 1.77 23.57 -7.71
CA PHE A 15 1.63 23.81 -9.15
C PHE A 15 0.54 22.93 -9.74
N ARG A 16 0.19 23.17 -11.01
CA ARG A 16 -0.75 22.34 -11.77
C ARG A 16 -0.04 21.74 -12.97
N LEU A 17 -0.13 20.43 -13.10
CA LEU A 17 0.36 19.70 -14.26
C LEU A 17 -0.62 19.80 -15.42
N LYS A 18 -0.11 20.11 -16.61
CA LYS A 18 -0.85 20.07 -17.87
C LYS A 18 -0.93 18.62 -18.40
N PRO A 19 -1.93 18.30 -19.24
CA PRO A 19 -1.92 17.04 -19.97
C PRO A 19 -0.60 16.84 -20.73
N HIS A 20 -0.06 15.63 -20.69
CA HIS A 20 1.23 15.23 -21.30
C HIS A 20 2.48 15.95 -20.79
N GLU A 21 2.38 16.77 -19.73
CA GLU A 21 3.55 17.33 -19.05
C GLU A 21 4.34 16.21 -18.35
N ARG A 22 5.64 16.13 -18.64
CA ARG A 22 6.55 15.18 -17.99
C ARG A 22 6.94 15.70 -16.60
N VAL A 23 7.11 14.76 -15.69
CA VAL A 23 7.61 15.00 -14.33
C VAL A 23 8.59 13.91 -13.96
N ASP A 24 9.51 14.25 -13.05
CA ASP A 24 10.34 13.26 -12.39
C ASP A 24 9.60 12.74 -11.17
N ALA A 25 9.48 11.41 -11.05
CA ALA A 25 9.03 10.77 -9.83
C ALA A 25 10.18 10.72 -8.82
N LEU A 26 10.03 11.37 -7.67
CA LEU A 26 11.08 11.43 -6.66
C LEU A 26 10.93 10.33 -5.61
N THR A 27 9.71 10.11 -5.11
CA THR A 27 9.39 9.04 -4.15
C THR A 27 7.87 8.83 -4.09
N GLY A 28 7.44 7.74 -3.46
CA GLY A 28 6.04 7.42 -3.20
C GLY A 28 5.82 7.03 -1.75
N VAL A 29 4.65 7.34 -1.21
CA VAL A 29 4.20 6.86 0.10
C VAL A 29 2.77 6.37 0.01
N VAL A 30 2.54 5.18 0.55
CA VAL A 30 1.20 4.62 0.74
C VAL A 30 0.71 4.99 2.13
N VAL A 31 -0.48 5.59 2.20
CA VAL A 31 -1.16 5.90 3.45
C VAL A 31 -2.40 5.04 3.55
N THR A 32 -2.49 4.22 4.59
CA THR A 32 -3.69 3.46 4.87
C THR A 32 -4.63 4.28 5.73
N GLU A 33 -5.78 4.63 5.16
CA GLU A 33 -6.82 5.40 5.84
C GLU A 33 -7.71 4.49 6.70
N LYS A 34 -7.95 3.26 6.24
CA LYS A 34 -8.70 2.25 6.96
C LYS A 34 -8.06 0.89 6.73
N ALA A 35 -7.65 0.24 7.82
CA ALA A 35 -7.11 -1.11 7.74
C ALA A 35 -8.14 -2.08 7.13
N GLY A 36 -7.63 -3.01 6.31
CA GLY A 36 -8.44 -4.13 5.83
C GLY A 36 -8.75 -5.08 6.99
N VAL A 37 -9.87 -5.77 6.91
CA VAL A 37 -10.29 -6.73 7.95
C VAL A 37 -10.42 -8.09 7.32
N ILE A 38 -9.66 -9.05 7.82
CA ILE A 38 -9.61 -10.41 7.29
C ILE A 38 -10.10 -11.34 8.38
N ARG A 39 -11.25 -11.97 8.14
CA ARG A 39 -11.80 -13.02 9.02
C ARG A 39 -11.35 -14.38 8.50
N ILE A 40 -10.72 -15.15 9.36
CA ILE A 40 -10.20 -16.46 9.01
C ILE A 40 -11.33 -17.47 9.18
N ASN A 41 -11.75 -18.12 8.09
CA ASN A 41 -12.82 -19.12 8.11
C ASN A 41 -12.27 -20.56 8.18
N ARG A 42 -11.03 -20.77 7.72
CA ARG A 42 -10.30 -22.02 7.81
C ARG A 42 -8.86 -21.75 8.28
N PRO A 43 -8.18 -22.71 8.92
CA PRO A 43 -6.80 -22.51 9.33
C PRO A 43 -5.91 -22.07 8.18
N VAL A 44 -5.08 -21.05 8.41
CA VAL A 44 -4.13 -20.48 7.44
C VAL A 44 -2.77 -20.41 8.10
N GLN A 45 -1.72 -20.76 7.36
CA GLN A 45 -0.33 -20.61 7.78
C GLN A 45 0.42 -19.75 6.78
N ASP A 46 1.25 -18.84 7.27
CA ASP A 46 1.93 -17.86 6.43
C ASP A 46 3.23 -17.31 7.07
N GLY A 47 4.09 -16.70 6.25
CA GLY A 47 5.29 -15.99 6.65
C GLY A 47 6.44 -16.92 7.06
N TYR A 48 6.88 -17.82 6.19
CA TYR A 48 8.06 -18.63 6.46
C TYR A 48 9.34 -17.77 6.43
N LEU A 49 10.15 -17.85 7.49
CA LEU A 49 11.46 -17.18 7.53
C LEU A 49 12.51 -18.04 6.80
N PRO A 50 13.52 -17.44 6.15
CA PRO A 50 14.70 -18.19 5.72
C PRO A 50 15.30 -18.90 6.93
N ASN A 51 15.40 -20.23 6.88
CA ASN A 51 15.87 -21.12 7.96
C ASN A 51 14.85 -21.52 9.04
N SER A 52 13.55 -21.31 8.83
CA SER A 52 12.51 -21.86 9.72
C SER A 52 11.44 -22.60 8.93
N ALA A 53 11.18 -23.85 9.31
CA ALA A 53 10.02 -24.61 8.82
C ALA A 53 8.70 -24.20 9.50
N ALA A 54 8.78 -23.41 10.58
CA ALA A 54 7.60 -22.90 11.28
C ALA A 54 7.10 -21.59 10.62
N PRO A 55 5.77 -21.45 10.42
CA PRO A 55 5.20 -20.22 9.90
C PRO A 55 5.24 -19.09 10.95
N GLN A 56 5.48 -17.85 10.52
CA GLN A 56 5.36 -16.67 11.40
C GLN A 56 3.92 -16.44 11.87
N LEU A 57 2.94 -16.80 11.03
CA LEU A 57 1.52 -16.71 11.30
C LEU A 57 0.89 -18.10 11.23
N SER A 58 0.27 -18.53 12.32
CA SER A 58 -0.57 -19.73 12.36
C SER A 58 -1.95 -19.32 12.87
N LEU A 59 -2.85 -19.10 11.93
CA LEU A 59 -4.18 -18.54 12.13
C LEU A 59 -5.22 -19.65 12.19
N LYS A 60 -6.20 -19.51 13.07
CA LYS A 60 -7.29 -20.46 13.25
C LYS A 60 -8.60 -19.88 12.76
N ALA A 61 -9.56 -20.74 12.46
CA ALA A 61 -10.92 -20.29 12.17
C ALA A 61 -11.46 -19.42 13.32
N GLY A 62 -12.05 -18.28 12.97
CA GLY A 62 -12.53 -17.26 13.91
C GLY A 62 -11.53 -16.15 14.22
N ASP A 63 -10.25 -16.30 13.89
CA ASP A 63 -9.28 -15.21 14.06
C ASP A 63 -9.60 -14.02 13.14
N VAL A 64 -9.24 -12.82 13.62
CA VAL A 64 -9.34 -11.57 12.86
C VAL A 64 -7.95 -10.96 12.73
N VAL A 65 -7.55 -10.71 11.48
CA VAL A 65 -6.27 -10.09 11.12
C VAL A 65 -6.55 -8.77 10.42
N TYR A 66 -5.77 -7.74 10.73
CA TYR A 66 -5.91 -6.43 10.11
C TYR A 66 -4.81 -6.18 9.10
N MET A 67 -5.17 -5.89 7.85
CA MET A 67 -4.23 -5.52 6.80
C MET A 67 -3.87 -4.04 6.93
N LEU A 68 -2.59 -3.74 7.16
CA LEU A 68 -2.11 -2.40 7.46
C LEU A 68 -1.58 -1.66 6.25
N SER A 69 -0.73 -2.24 5.41
CA SER A 69 -0.08 -1.52 4.30
C SER A 69 0.48 -2.52 3.28
N PRO A 70 0.50 -2.19 1.98
CA PRO A 70 1.33 -2.93 1.03
C PRO A 70 2.79 -2.52 1.24
N LEU A 71 3.68 -3.43 0.87
CA LEU A 71 5.13 -3.23 0.85
C LEU A 71 5.69 -3.27 -0.58
N GLY A 72 4.84 -3.48 -1.59
CA GLY A 72 5.23 -3.74 -2.98
C GLY A 72 5.24 -5.24 -3.29
N GLU A 73 5.17 -5.57 -4.58
CA GLU A 73 5.33 -6.95 -5.10
C GLU A 73 4.44 -8.01 -4.42
N GLY A 74 3.23 -7.64 -4.01
CA GLY A 74 2.29 -8.54 -3.32
C GLY A 74 2.60 -8.79 -1.84
N ALA A 75 3.60 -8.14 -1.27
CA ALA A 75 3.90 -8.20 0.15
C ALA A 75 3.08 -7.16 0.95
N TYR A 76 2.70 -7.53 2.18
CA TYR A 76 1.86 -6.73 3.06
C TYR A 76 2.29 -6.79 4.52
N LEU A 77 1.89 -5.76 5.27
CA LEU A 77 1.94 -5.73 6.73
C LEU A 77 0.57 -6.09 7.31
N TYR A 78 0.57 -6.94 8.32
CA TYR A 78 -0.61 -7.38 9.04
C TYR A 78 -0.46 -7.13 10.54
N TRP A 79 -1.52 -6.70 11.20
CA TRP A 79 -1.59 -6.67 12.65
C TRP A 79 -2.44 -7.83 13.16
N TYR A 80 -1.91 -8.57 14.13
CA TYR A 80 -2.59 -9.67 14.79
C TYR A 80 -2.09 -9.79 16.23
N ARG A 81 -3.02 -9.83 17.19
CA ARG A 81 -2.75 -10.02 18.63
C ARG A 81 -1.61 -9.13 19.18
N GLY A 82 -1.64 -7.84 18.85
CA GLY A 82 -0.68 -6.86 19.38
C GLY A 82 0.66 -6.82 18.66
N LYS A 83 0.85 -7.58 17.58
CA LYS A 83 2.11 -7.61 16.81
C LYS A 83 1.86 -7.32 15.33
N VAL A 84 2.87 -6.73 14.69
CA VAL A 84 2.91 -6.53 13.25
C VAL A 84 3.73 -7.65 12.62
N TYR A 85 3.17 -8.25 11.58
CA TYR A 85 3.75 -9.32 10.79
C TYR A 85 3.94 -8.85 9.36
N ARG A 86 5.02 -9.30 8.72
CA ARG A 86 5.24 -9.13 7.29
C ARG A 86 4.92 -10.44 6.61
N SER A 87 4.22 -10.36 5.49
CA SER A 87 3.95 -11.50 4.64
C SER A 87 4.15 -11.14 3.18
N GLY A 88 4.60 -12.11 2.39
CA GLY A 88 4.72 -12.01 0.94
C GLY A 88 3.41 -12.34 0.21
N LEU A 89 2.32 -12.59 0.95
CA LEU A 89 1.03 -12.99 0.40
C LEU A 89 -0.05 -11.97 0.75
N ASP A 90 -1.01 -11.84 -0.16
CA ASP A 90 -2.29 -11.20 0.12
C ASP A 90 -3.19 -12.19 0.87
N LEU A 91 -3.20 -12.12 2.21
CA LEU A 91 -4.06 -12.93 3.07
C LEU A 91 -5.54 -12.69 2.77
N ALA A 92 -5.93 -11.52 2.26
CA ALA A 92 -7.33 -11.24 1.93
C ALA A 92 -7.81 -11.99 0.67
N ALA A 93 -6.88 -12.42 -0.18
CA ALA A 93 -7.15 -13.18 -1.39
C ALA A 93 -7.04 -14.71 -1.20
N MET A 94 -6.64 -15.19 -0.02
CA MET A 94 -6.46 -16.62 0.23
C MET A 94 -7.79 -17.38 0.31
N PRO A 95 -7.85 -18.64 -0.15
CA PRO A 95 -9.00 -19.50 0.10
C PRO A 95 -9.26 -19.67 1.60
N GLY A 96 -10.53 -19.65 2.00
CA GLY A 96 -10.91 -19.87 3.41
C GLY A 96 -10.79 -18.63 4.29
N VAL A 97 -10.74 -17.43 3.71
CA VAL A 97 -10.87 -16.16 4.41
C VAL A 97 -12.06 -15.35 3.90
N ASP A 98 -12.57 -14.45 4.72
CA ASP A 98 -13.45 -13.35 4.30
C ASP A 98 -12.64 -12.06 4.47
N GLY A 99 -12.02 -11.63 3.36
CA GLY A 99 -11.11 -10.50 3.30
C GLY A 99 -11.79 -9.23 2.81
N LYS A 100 -11.72 -8.16 3.60
CA LYS A 100 -12.05 -6.80 3.17
C LYS A 100 -10.76 -6.02 2.96
N ALA A 101 -10.55 -5.53 1.74
CA ALA A 101 -9.38 -4.73 1.39
C ALA A 101 -9.27 -3.47 2.25
N ALA A 102 -8.04 -3.03 2.50
CA ALA A 102 -7.79 -1.76 3.15
C ALA A 102 -8.12 -0.58 2.21
N SER A 103 -8.52 0.56 2.78
CA SER A 103 -8.58 1.83 2.05
C SER A 103 -7.21 2.49 2.11
N MET A 104 -6.61 2.72 0.95
CA MET A 104 -5.25 3.23 0.84
C MET A 104 -5.17 4.34 -0.20
N ILE A 105 -4.33 5.33 0.04
CA ILE A 105 -4.01 6.39 -0.92
C ILE A 105 -2.50 6.37 -1.21
N TRP A 106 -2.18 6.32 -2.50
CA TRP A 106 -0.80 6.36 -3.01
C TRP A 106 -0.42 7.79 -3.39
N TRP A 107 0.36 8.42 -2.53
CA TRP A 107 0.92 9.74 -2.76
C TRP A 107 2.26 9.64 -3.47
N LYS A 108 2.40 10.35 -4.60
CA LYS A 108 3.66 10.49 -5.33
C LYS A 108 4.23 11.88 -5.12
N LEU A 109 5.51 11.97 -4.76
CA LEU A 109 6.27 13.21 -4.79
C LEU A 109 6.87 13.38 -6.19
N VAL A 110 6.54 14.48 -6.84
CA VAL A 110 6.96 14.74 -8.22
C VAL A 110 7.67 16.09 -8.35
N ARG A 111 8.57 16.19 -9.32
CA ARG A 111 9.23 17.45 -9.72
C ARG A 111 8.88 17.78 -11.17
N ASN A 112 8.51 19.03 -11.44
CA ASN A 112 8.30 19.50 -12.82
C ASN A 112 9.57 20.11 -13.43
N HIS A 113 9.53 20.41 -14.73
CA HIS A 113 10.67 21.01 -15.45
C HIS A 113 11.11 22.37 -14.91
N ALA A 114 10.23 23.10 -14.22
CA ALA A 114 10.56 24.35 -13.54
C ALA A 114 11.20 24.15 -12.15
N GLY A 115 11.54 22.91 -11.78
CA GLY A 115 12.15 22.55 -10.50
C GLY A 115 11.20 22.58 -9.30
N LYS A 116 9.89 22.80 -9.51
CA LYS A 116 8.90 22.81 -8.42
C LYS A 116 8.58 21.39 -7.99
N VAL A 117 8.48 21.18 -6.68
CA VAL A 117 8.22 19.87 -6.05
C VAL A 117 6.90 19.89 -5.31
N GLY A 118 6.16 18.78 -5.38
CA GLY A 118 4.94 18.60 -4.59
C GLY A 118 4.34 17.21 -4.72
N TRP A 119 3.25 16.99 -3.99
CA TRP A 119 2.60 15.71 -3.81
C TRP A 119 1.29 15.60 -4.60
N THR A 120 1.02 14.44 -5.18
CA THR A 120 -0.26 14.14 -5.83
C THR A 120 -0.69 12.70 -5.56
N ALA A 121 -1.99 12.50 -5.32
CA ALA A 121 -2.59 11.17 -5.19
C ALA A 121 -3.06 10.59 -6.54
N SER A 122 -2.93 11.36 -7.63
CA SER A 122 -3.47 10.97 -8.92
C SER A 122 -2.93 9.65 -9.45
N ASN A 123 -3.82 8.88 -10.09
CA ASN A 123 -3.53 7.64 -10.81
C ASN A 123 -3.38 7.85 -12.33
N LYS A 124 -3.33 9.09 -12.80
CA LYS A 124 -3.30 9.43 -14.25
C LYS A 124 -1.90 9.41 -14.88
N PHE A 125 -0.91 8.84 -14.21
CA PHE A 125 0.43 8.70 -14.76
C PHE A 125 0.53 7.37 -15.51
N PRO A 126 0.76 7.37 -16.83
CA PRO A 126 1.12 6.15 -17.54
C PRO A 126 2.54 5.71 -17.13
N ASN A 127 2.88 4.44 -17.38
CA ASN A 127 4.24 3.89 -17.19
C ASN A 127 4.74 3.83 -15.74
N VAL A 128 3.83 3.73 -14.76
CA VAL A 128 4.18 3.55 -13.34
C VAL A 128 4.88 2.22 -13.04
N ASP A 129 4.72 1.22 -13.92
CA ASP A 129 5.38 -0.10 -13.84
C ASP A 129 6.48 -0.29 -14.90
N ASP A 130 6.83 0.77 -15.63
CA ASP A 130 7.86 0.70 -16.68
C ASP A 130 9.23 0.98 -16.05
N CYS A 131 10.03 -0.08 -15.87
CA CYS A 131 11.43 0.05 -15.50
C CYS A 131 12.19 0.46 -16.77
N GLY A 132 12.26 1.78 -17.01
CA GLY A 132 12.76 2.40 -18.25
C GLY A 132 14.02 1.85 -18.88
#